data_AF-A0A254SH33-F1
#
_entry.id   AF-A0A254SH33-F1
#
_cell.length_a   1.000
_cell.length_b   1.000
_cell.length_c   1.000
_cell.angle_alpha   90.00
_cell.angle_beta   90.00
_cell.angle_gamma   90.00
#
_symmetry.space_group_name_H-M   'P 1'
#
loop_
_entity.id
_entity.type
_entity.pdbx_description
1 polymer ?
#
loop_
_entity_poly.entity_id
_entity_poly.type
_entity_poly.pdbx_seq_one_letter_code
_entity_poly.pdbx_strand_id
1 'polypeptide(L)'
;MPDNILYIAIASAILLLIIIFVMSYIKAAPDEAIIVSGIQKQPRVIIGRAGLRIPFFERADHLSLQLIQIDVKTGSPVPTKDYINVSVDAVVTAKISDNPDRLKSSAQNFLNKKPEDIRAMIVDILEGNMREIVGRMQLVDLVGDRKQVSELVLENAIPDLEKLGIVVQTFNIQNFEDANGVIENLGVDKTSAIRKAAAISKANAERDISVAQSQAKKEANDAAVAAELEIAQKQNDLAVKKANLQKISDTEKAIADAAYEIQKQTQQKEINVAQAEAEVAKQEKEIEIRERMVMVTEKELKAQIEKKAEAERQAQIQRSEAELFQQQKDAEAVRYKEEQRAKAIKQIADAEKEKAFAEAEATKAKALAEAEATKAKGLAEAEAIKAQGLAEAEALNKKAEAMKLYGDAARQEMQLKTIEKYFEQMPQIAAAIAKPMEKIGNITMYGEGNTAKLTGDITKTLTQVTNGLTDSLGIDLRTVLGSMFGAKLAGVTKSDDSKTDNNK
;
A
#
# COMPACT_ATOMS: atom_id res chain seq x y z
N MET A 1 14.46 -135.93 55.31
CA MET A 1 14.74 -135.49 53.91
C MET A 1 13.49 -135.28 53.03
N PRO A 2 12.33 -135.94 53.21
CA PRO A 2 11.16 -135.66 52.36
C PRO A 2 10.47 -134.32 52.67
N ASP A 3 10.52 -133.83 53.92
CA ASP A 3 9.86 -132.59 54.30
C ASP A 3 10.46 -131.36 53.60
N ASN A 4 11.79 -131.34 53.42
CA ASN A 4 12.47 -130.26 52.71
C ASN A 4 12.05 -130.15 51.23
N ILE A 5 11.74 -131.28 50.57
CA ILE A 5 11.28 -131.29 49.18
C ILE A 5 9.88 -130.69 49.08
N LEU A 6 9.00 -131.00 50.04
CA LEU A 6 7.66 -130.42 50.12
C LEU A 6 7.72 -128.90 50.36
N TYR A 7 8.57 -128.44 51.28
CA TYR A 7 8.76 -127.00 51.52
C TYR A 7 9.33 -126.27 50.30
N ILE A 8 10.28 -126.88 49.57
CA ILE A 8 10.83 -126.32 48.32
C ILE A 8 9.76 -126.26 47.22
N ALA A 9 8.91 -127.29 47.09
CA ALA A 9 7.82 -127.31 46.11
C ALA A 9 6.73 -126.27 46.42
N ILE A 10 6.38 -126.09 47.70
CA ILE A 10 5.44 -125.05 48.13
C ILE A 10 6.05 -123.67 47.91
N ALA A 11 7.32 -123.47 48.28
CA ALA A 11 8.01 -122.20 48.07
C ALA A 11 8.13 -121.84 46.58
N SER A 12 8.40 -122.80 45.70
CA SER A 12 8.48 -122.57 44.26
C SER A 12 7.10 -122.27 43.65
N ALA A 13 6.04 -122.94 44.09
CA ALA A 13 4.68 -122.64 43.67
C ALA A 13 4.25 -121.22 44.09
N ILE A 14 4.55 -120.81 45.33
CA ILE A 14 4.30 -119.46 45.82
C ILE A 14 5.11 -118.43 45.02
N LEU A 15 6.39 -118.69 44.76
CA LEU A 15 7.24 -117.82 43.94
C LEU A 15 6.66 -117.66 42.53
N LEU A 16 6.21 -118.74 41.90
CA LEU A 16 5.60 -118.72 40.57
C LEU A 16 4.30 -117.91 40.58
N LEU A 17 3.47 -118.04 41.61
CA LEU A 17 2.25 -117.28 41.78
C LEU A 17 2.54 -115.76 41.97
N ILE A 18 3.57 -115.42 42.75
CA ILE A 18 4.05 -114.04 42.90
C ILE A 18 4.54 -113.49 41.55
N ILE A 19 5.30 -114.27 40.78
CA ILE A 19 5.78 -113.88 39.46
C ILE A 19 4.60 -113.62 38.50
N ILE A 20 3.60 -114.51 38.48
CA ILE A 20 2.37 -114.32 37.68
C ILE A 20 1.64 -113.05 38.11
N PHE A 21 1.51 -112.80 39.42
CA PHE A 21 0.83 -111.61 39.94
C PHE A 21 1.56 -110.31 39.55
N VAL A 22 2.88 -110.29 39.65
CA VAL A 22 3.71 -109.14 39.22
C VAL A 22 3.62 -108.93 37.70
N MET A 23 3.68 -110.00 36.90
CA MET A 23 3.52 -109.91 35.44
C MET A 23 2.10 -109.51 35.02
N SER A 24 1.11 -109.79 35.86
CA SER A 24 -0.30 -109.46 35.63
C SER A 24 -0.60 -107.98 35.85
N TYR A 25 0.18 -107.31 36.70
CA TYR A 25 -0.05 -105.91 37.03
C TYR A 25 0.28 -104.98 35.87
N ILE A 26 -0.70 -104.16 35.46
CA ILE A 26 -0.56 -103.11 34.46
C ILE A 26 -1.09 -101.78 35.02
N LYS A 27 -0.42 -100.68 34.65
CA LYS A 27 -0.78 -99.33 35.10
C LYS A 27 -1.00 -98.46 33.87
N ALA A 28 -2.21 -97.95 33.70
CA ALA A 28 -2.52 -96.96 32.67
C ALA A 28 -2.40 -95.55 33.26
N ALA A 29 -1.63 -94.68 32.60
CA ALA A 29 -1.68 -93.25 32.86
C ALA A 29 -3.04 -92.64 32.41
N PRO A 30 -3.45 -91.47 32.93
CA PRO A 30 -4.72 -90.84 32.53
C PRO A 30 -4.79 -90.43 31.05
N ASP A 31 -3.66 -90.31 30.37
CA ASP A 31 -3.51 -89.94 28.96
C ASP A 31 -3.36 -91.14 28.01
N GLU A 32 -3.47 -92.37 28.51
CA GLU A 32 -3.48 -93.59 27.71
C GLU A 32 -4.66 -94.51 28.08
N ALA A 33 -5.18 -95.21 27.07
CA ALA A 33 -6.10 -96.32 27.23
C ALA A 33 -5.35 -97.62 26.97
N ILE A 34 -5.28 -98.49 27.98
CA ILE A 34 -4.79 -99.86 27.80
C ILE A 34 -5.99 -100.75 27.49
N ILE A 35 -5.94 -101.36 26.31
CA ILE A 35 -6.97 -102.28 25.82
C ILE A 35 -6.46 -103.70 26.06
N VAL A 36 -7.15 -104.43 26.93
CA VAL A 36 -6.83 -105.82 27.26
C VAL A 36 -7.76 -106.74 26.47
N SER A 37 -7.17 -107.52 25.57
CA SER A 37 -7.87 -108.46 24.68
C SER A 37 -7.44 -109.90 24.96
N GLY A 38 -8.34 -110.88 24.82
CA GLY A 38 -8.03 -112.29 25.14
C GLY A 38 -9.27 -113.15 25.36
N ILE A 39 -9.44 -113.67 26.57
CA ILE A 39 -10.44 -114.69 26.91
C ILE A 39 -11.89 -114.19 26.80
N GLN A 40 -12.14 -112.89 26.97
CA GLN A 40 -13.49 -112.31 26.95
C GLN A 40 -13.93 -111.85 25.56
N LYS A 41 -15.23 -111.98 25.26
CA LYS A 41 -15.84 -111.52 24.00
C LYS A 41 -15.72 -110.01 23.77
N GLN A 42 -15.62 -109.22 24.84
CA GLN A 42 -15.42 -107.78 24.77
C GLN A 42 -14.08 -107.41 25.41
N PRO A 43 -13.22 -106.65 24.73
CA PRO A 43 -11.97 -106.15 25.31
C PRO A 43 -12.26 -105.28 26.54
N ARG A 44 -11.43 -105.41 27.58
CA ARG A 44 -11.51 -104.53 28.75
C ARG A 44 -10.66 -103.29 28.50
N VAL A 45 -11.22 -102.12 28.79
CA VAL A 45 -10.51 -100.83 28.68
C VAL A 45 -10.14 -100.34 30.07
N ILE A 46 -8.87 -99.99 30.26
CA ILE A 46 -8.32 -99.44 31.50
C ILE A 46 -7.74 -98.05 31.19
N ILE A 47 -8.28 -97.01 31.84
CA ILE A 47 -7.84 -95.61 31.72
C ILE A 47 -7.61 -95.05 33.11
N GLY A 48 -6.46 -94.40 33.33
CA GLY A 48 -6.15 -93.67 34.57
C GLY A 48 -6.16 -94.51 35.86
N ARG A 49 -6.13 -95.83 35.75
CA ARG A 49 -6.19 -96.77 36.87
C ARG A 49 -5.29 -97.97 36.63
N ALA A 50 -4.91 -98.65 37.71
CA ALA A 50 -4.25 -99.94 37.61
C ALA A 50 -5.27 -101.04 37.25
N GLY A 51 -4.81 -102.06 36.52
CA GLY A 51 -5.58 -103.24 36.22
C GLY A 51 -4.71 -104.50 36.22
N LEU A 52 -5.37 -105.63 36.00
CA LEU A 52 -4.74 -106.94 35.95
C LEU A 52 -5.02 -107.57 34.58
N ARG A 53 -3.95 -107.97 33.90
CA ARG A 53 -4.01 -108.81 32.69
C ARG A 53 -3.58 -110.22 33.02
N ILE A 54 -4.22 -111.24 32.49
CA ILE A 54 -3.80 -112.63 32.68
C ILE A 54 -2.63 -112.89 31.72
N PRO A 55 -1.39 -113.12 32.21
CA PRO A 55 -0.27 -113.39 31.33
C PRO A 55 -0.55 -114.64 30.46
N PHE A 56 -0.03 -114.66 29.23
CA PHE A 56 -0.23 -115.67 28.18
C PHE A 56 -1.62 -115.71 27.52
N PHE A 57 -2.71 -115.45 28.24
CA PHE A 57 -4.06 -115.50 27.67
C PHE A 57 -4.63 -114.14 27.28
N GLU A 58 -4.08 -113.06 27.85
CA GLU A 58 -4.49 -111.69 27.56
C GLU A 58 -3.32 -110.84 27.05
N ARG A 59 -3.58 -110.09 25.98
CA ARG A 59 -2.68 -109.10 25.39
C ARG A 59 -3.11 -107.70 25.86
N ALA A 60 -2.13 -106.86 26.19
CA ALA A 60 -2.34 -105.46 26.52
C ALA A 60 -1.75 -104.61 25.39
N ASP A 61 -2.59 -103.82 24.73
CA ASP A 61 -2.19 -102.88 23.70
C ASP A 61 -2.48 -101.44 24.19
N HIS A 62 -1.58 -100.51 23.88
CA HIS A 62 -1.65 -99.13 24.33
C HIS A 62 -2.24 -98.24 23.23
N LEU A 63 -3.15 -97.34 23.61
CA LEU A 63 -3.74 -96.33 22.75
C LEU A 63 -3.59 -94.95 23.41
N SER A 64 -2.95 -94.01 22.72
CA SER A 64 -2.79 -92.65 23.24
C SER A 64 -4.11 -91.88 23.20
N LEU A 65 -4.45 -91.21 24.30
CA LEU A 65 -5.59 -90.30 24.42
C LEU A 65 -5.17 -88.82 24.39
N GLN A 66 -3.90 -88.56 24.07
CA GLN A 66 -3.33 -87.21 24.05
C GLN A 66 -3.97 -86.35 22.96
N LEU A 67 -3.95 -85.04 23.19
CA LEU A 67 -4.35 -84.05 22.18
C LEU A 67 -3.34 -84.05 21.04
N ILE A 68 -3.84 -84.10 19.82
CA ILE A 68 -3.05 -84.02 18.59
C ILE A 68 -3.44 -82.72 17.90
N GLN A 69 -2.46 -81.84 17.71
CA GLN A 69 -2.61 -80.66 16.87
C GLN A 69 -2.23 -81.03 15.43
N ILE A 70 -3.09 -80.65 14.49
CA ILE A 70 -3.01 -81.04 13.09
C ILE A 70 -3.26 -79.79 12.26
N ASP A 71 -2.34 -79.51 11.34
CA ASP A 71 -2.51 -78.48 10.34
C ASP A 71 -3.19 -79.12 9.13
N VAL A 72 -4.36 -78.60 8.77
CA VAL A 72 -5.17 -79.06 7.64
C VAL A 72 -5.05 -78.02 6.55
N LYS A 73 -4.58 -78.44 5.38
CA LYS A 73 -4.44 -77.59 4.20
C LYS A 73 -5.16 -78.24 3.03
N THR A 74 -5.80 -77.44 2.19
CA THR A 74 -6.32 -77.95 0.91
C THR A 74 -5.15 -78.35 0.00
N GLY A 75 -5.06 -79.62 -0.40
CA GLY A 75 -4.00 -80.10 -1.29
C GLY A 75 -4.07 -79.51 -2.71
N SER A 76 -5.24 -78.99 -3.10
CA SER A 76 -5.45 -78.24 -4.33
C SER A 76 -6.41 -77.07 -4.08
N PRO A 77 -6.26 -75.94 -4.83
CA PRO A 77 -7.20 -74.83 -4.73
C PRO A 77 -8.63 -75.28 -5.04
N VAL A 78 -9.56 -74.89 -4.18
CA VAL A 78 -10.97 -75.27 -4.27
C VAL A 78 -11.75 -74.14 -4.94
N PRO A 79 -12.51 -74.41 -6.03
CA PRO A 79 -13.37 -73.40 -6.61
C PRO A 79 -14.54 -73.14 -5.67
N THR A 80 -14.69 -71.88 -5.25
CA THR A 80 -15.85 -71.39 -4.50
C THR A 80 -17.11 -71.34 -5.39
N LYS A 81 -18.26 -70.99 -4.82
CA LYS A 81 -19.51 -70.78 -5.58
C LYS A 81 -19.36 -69.72 -6.69
N ASP A 82 -18.44 -68.78 -6.51
CA ASP A 82 -18.12 -67.72 -7.48
C ASP A 82 -17.05 -68.14 -8.51
N TYR A 83 -16.69 -69.43 -8.55
CA TYR A 83 -15.63 -69.99 -9.41
C TYR A 83 -14.23 -69.38 -9.16
N ILE A 84 -14.00 -68.84 -7.97
CA ILE A 84 -12.69 -68.35 -7.56
C ILE A 84 -11.98 -69.47 -6.80
N ASN A 85 -10.79 -69.83 -7.25
CA ASN A 85 -9.95 -70.86 -6.64
C ASN A 85 -9.30 -70.31 -5.36
N VAL A 86 -9.65 -70.92 -4.23
CA VAL A 86 -9.17 -70.55 -2.89
C VAL A 86 -8.51 -71.74 -2.22
N SER A 87 -7.37 -71.50 -1.60
CA SER A 87 -6.70 -72.42 -0.67
C SER A 87 -7.04 -72.02 0.75
N VAL A 88 -7.36 -72.99 1.58
CA VAL A 88 -7.76 -72.75 2.98
C VAL A 88 -6.82 -73.49 3.91
N ASP A 89 -6.29 -72.76 4.87
CA ASP A 89 -5.45 -73.28 5.94
C ASP A 89 -6.22 -73.26 7.25
N ALA A 90 -6.27 -74.39 7.93
CA ALA A 90 -6.91 -74.54 9.23
C ALA A 90 -6.03 -75.31 10.22
N VAL A 91 -6.24 -75.05 11.50
CA VAL A 91 -5.59 -75.78 12.59
C VAL A 91 -6.68 -76.43 13.41
N VAL A 92 -6.55 -77.74 13.59
CA VAL A 92 -7.47 -78.55 14.39
C VAL A 92 -6.72 -79.17 15.56
N THR A 93 -7.37 -79.17 16.72
CA THR A 93 -6.92 -79.96 17.87
C THR A 93 -7.94 -81.06 18.10
N ALA A 94 -7.52 -82.32 17.96
CA ALA A 94 -8.37 -83.48 18.12
C ALA A 94 -7.76 -84.49 19.09
N LYS A 95 -8.60 -85.36 19.67
CA LYS A 95 -8.15 -86.51 20.45
C LYS A 95 -9.04 -87.71 20.21
N ILE A 96 -8.55 -88.88 20.60
CA ILE A 96 -9.39 -90.07 20.71
C ILE A 96 -10.36 -89.88 21.88
N SER A 97 -11.62 -90.28 21.67
CA SER A 97 -12.67 -90.18 22.69
C SER A 97 -12.41 -91.17 23.83
N ASP A 98 -12.68 -90.72 25.06
CA ASP A 98 -12.71 -91.52 26.28
C ASP A 98 -14.05 -92.25 26.50
N ASN A 99 -15.06 -91.98 25.67
CA ASN A 99 -16.35 -92.65 25.74
C ASN A 99 -16.21 -94.12 25.30
N PRO A 100 -16.67 -95.11 26.09
CA PRO A 100 -16.53 -96.53 25.79
C PRO A 100 -16.94 -96.96 24.37
N ASP A 101 -18.03 -96.41 23.83
CA ASP A 101 -18.53 -96.79 22.50
C ASP A 101 -17.65 -96.27 21.36
N ARG A 102 -17.19 -95.02 21.47
CA ARG A 102 -16.30 -94.38 20.50
C ARG A 102 -14.89 -94.95 20.59
N LEU A 103 -14.41 -95.19 21.81
CA LEU A 103 -13.12 -95.77 22.08
C LEU A 103 -12.99 -97.18 21.49
N LYS A 104 -14.07 -97.97 21.46
CA LYS A 104 -14.08 -99.27 20.77
C LYS A 104 -13.82 -99.11 19.27
N SER A 105 -14.42 -98.11 18.63
CA SER A 105 -14.20 -97.83 17.21
C SER A 105 -12.77 -97.34 16.96
N SER A 106 -12.23 -96.48 17.83
CA SER A 106 -10.83 -96.05 17.76
C SER A 106 -9.86 -97.21 17.97
N ALA A 107 -10.16 -98.11 18.91
CA ALA A 107 -9.38 -99.33 19.13
C ALA A 107 -9.38 -100.27 17.91
N GLN A 108 -10.45 -100.31 17.13
CA GLN A 108 -10.46 -101.14 15.92
C GLN A 108 -9.64 -100.53 14.77
N ASN A 109 -9.63 -99.20 14.66
CA ASN A 109 -9.01 -98.50 13.53
C ASN A 109 -7.55 -98.10 13.79
N PHE A 110 -7.19 -97.75 15.03
CA PHE A 110 -5.94 -97.08 15.37
C PHE A 110 -5.02 -97.87 16.31
N LEU A 111 -5.41 -99.06 16.76
CA LEU A 111 -4.55 -99.87 17.61
C LEU A 111 -3.27 -100.24 16.87
N ASN A 112 -2.12 -99.99 17.51
CA ASN A 112 -0.79 -100.19 16.92
C ASN A 112 -0.51 -99.36 15.64
N LYS A 113 -1.32 -98.34 15.34
CA LYS A 113 -1.01 -97.33 14.31
C LYS A 113 -0.06 -96.29 14.86
N LYS A 114 0.75 -95.71 13.98
CA LYS A 114 1.60 -94.57 14.36
C LYS A 114 0.75 -93.29 14.45
N PRO A 115 1.10 -92.33 15.31
CA PRO A 115 0.39 -91.06 15.40
C PRO A 115 0.29 -90.31 14.06
N GLU A 116 1.27 -90.47 13.17
CA GLU A 116 1.28 -89.88 11.84
C GLU A 116 0.19 -90.46 10.93
N ASP A 117 -0.09 -91.76 11.03
CA ASP A 117 -1.15 -92.42 10.24
C ASP A 117 -2.54 -91.93 10.69
N ILE A 118 -2.72 -91.74 12.01
CA ILE A 118 -3.95 -91.18 12.58
C ILE A 118 -4.13 -89.73 12.13
N ARG A 119 -3.05 -88.95 12.16
CA ARG A 119 -3.02 -87.57 11.67
C ARG A 119 -3.45 -87.50 10.21
N ALA A 120 -2.86 -88.31 9.33
CA ALA A 120 -3.18 -88.33 7.91
C ALA A 120 -4.67 -88.61 7.67
N MET A 121 -5.24 -89.60 8.37
CA MET A 121 -6.67 -89.92 8.24
C MET A 121 -7.58 -88.76 8.68
N ILE A 122 -7.21 -88.04 9.75
CA ILE A 122 -7.96 -86.86 10.21
C ILE A 122 -7.85 -85.72 9.18
N VAL A 123 -6.67 -85.50 8.61
CA VAL A 123 -6.46 -84.50 7.56
C VAL A 123 -7.34 -84.81 6.36
N ASP A 124 -7.35 -86.05 5.86
CA ASP A 124 -8.14 -86.42 4.67
C ASP A 124 -9.65 -86.16 4.86
N ILE A 125 -10.20 -86.49 6.03
CA ILE A 125 -11.62 -86.26 6.34
C ILE A 125 -11.93 -84.77 6.43
N LEU A 126 -11.11 -84.01 7.18
CA LEU A 126 -11.33 -82.59 7.36
C LEU A 126 -11.10 -81.80 6.07
N GLU A 127 -10.11 -82.17 5.27
CA GLU A 127 -9.84 -81.57 3.97
C GLU A 127 -11.01 -81.81 3.00
N GLY A 128 -11.53 -83.04 2.95
CA GLY A 128 -12.70 -83.38 2.14
C GLY A 128 -13.93 -82.56 2.52
N ASN A 129 -14.23 -82.49 3.82
CA ASN A 129 -15.35 -81.71 4.34
C ASN A 129 -15.17 -80.19 4.13
N MET A 130 -13.96 -79.68 4.38
CA MET A 130 -13.62 -78.28 4.13
C MET A 130 -13.77 -77.92 2.65
N ARG A 131 -13.31 -78.78 1.74
CA ARG A 131 -13.49 -78.63 0.29
C ARG A 131 -14.97 -78.55 -0.10
N GLU A 132 -15.82 -79.39 0.49
CA GLU A 132 -17.26 -79.38 0.23
C GLU A 132 -17.92 -78.06 0.67
N ILE A 133 -17.61 -77.59 1.89
CA ILE A 133 -18.18 -76.34 2.42
C ILE A 133 -17.69 -75.13 1.63
N VAL A 134 -16.38 -75.03 1.36
CA VAL A 134 -15.78 -73.94 0.58
C VAL A 134 -16.38 -73.88 -0.83
N GLY A 135 -16.64 -75.03 -1.46
CA GLY A 135 -17.27 -75.09 -2.78
C GLY A 135 -18.72 -74.58 -2.83
N ARG A 136 -19.42 -74.52 -1.70
CA ARG A 136 -20.81 -74.03 -1.62
C ARG A 136 -20.94 -72.56 -1.23
N MET A 137 -19.88 -71.96 -0.69
CA MET A 137 -19.88 -70.58 -0.18
C MET A 137 -19.28 -69.60 -1.18
N GLN A 138 -19.68 -68.33 -1.07
CA GLN A 138 -19.10 -67.24 -1.85
C GLN A 138 -17.79 -66.77 -1.21
N LEU A 139 -16.87 -66.22 -2.01
CA LEU A 139 -15.57 -65.75 -1.51
C LEU A 139 -15.73 -64.71 -0.40
N VAL A 140 -16.70 -63.81 -0.56
CA VAL A 140 -16.97 -62.72 0.39
C VAL A 140 -17.41 -63.27 1.75
N ASP A 141 -18.25 -64.30 1.77
CA ASP A 141 -18.75 -64.90 3.00
C ASP A 141 -17.65 -65.68 3.72
N LEU A 142 -16.79 -66.39 2.95
CA LEU A 142 -15.65 -67.13 3.49
C LEU A 142 -14.65 -66.24 4.23
N VAL A 143 -14.31 -65.09 3.62
CA VAL A 143 -13.36 -64.13 4.21
C VAL A 143 -14.04 -63.29 5.31
N GLY A 144 -15.33 -63.01 5.16
CA GLY A 144 -16.11 -62.17 6.05
C GLY A 144 -16.42 -62.81 7.40
N ASP A 145 -16.93 -64.06 7.41
CA ASP A 145 -17.28 -64.78 8.64
C ASP A 145 -16.59 -66.15 8.71
N ARG A 146 -15.32 -66.11 9.15
CA ARG A 146 -14.52 -67.33 9.34
C ARG A 146 -15.10 -68.29 10.38
N LYS A 147 -15.83 -67.77 11.36
CA LYS A 147 -16.40 -68.58 12.44
C LYS A 147 -17.55 -69.43 11.91
N GLN A 148 -18.42 -68.83 11.09
CA GLN A 148 -19.49 -69.56 10.43
C GLN A 148 -18.96 -70.70 9.56
N VAL A 149 -17.88 -70.46 8.80
CA VAL A 149 -17.24 -71.52 8.00
C VAL A 149 -16.70 -72.64 8.90
N SER A 150 -16.01 -72.29 9.99
CA SER A 150 -15.52 -73.28 10.96
C SER A 150 -16.64 -74.17 11.53
N GLU A 151 -17.78 -73.58 11.88
CA GLU A 151 -18.93 -74.30 12.43
C GLU A 151 -19.54 -75.25 11.38
N LEU A 152 -19.73 -74.80 10.15
CA LEU A 152 -20.29 -75.62 9.06
C LEU A 152 -19.37 -76.80 8.69
N VAL A 153 -18.05 -76.58 8.65
CA VAL A 153 -17.08 -77.65 8.39
C VAL A 153 -17.10 -78.69 9.51
N LEU A 154 -17.17 -78.25 10.76
CA LEU A 154 -17.29 -79.15 11.91
C LEU A 154 -18.59 -79.95 11.88
N GLU A 155 -19.73 -79.30 11.63
CA GLU A 155 -21.04 -79.96 11.59
C GLU A 155 -21.06 -81.10 10.56
N ASN A 156 -20.46 -80.89 9.39
CA ASN A 156 -20.37 -81.92 8.35
C ASN A 156 -19.33 -83.01 8.67
N ALA A 157 -18.22 -82.67 9.34
CA ALA A 157 -17.13 -83.60 9.62
C ALA A 157 -17.33 -84.46 10.88
N ILE A 158 -18.10 -83.97 11.87
CA ILE A 158 -18.33 -84.67 13.14
C ILE A 158 -18.86 -86.11 12.93
N PRO A 159 -19.88 -86.38 12.08
CA PRO A 159 -20.38 -87.73 11.88
C PRO A 159 -19.32 -88.74 11.40
N ASP A 160 -18.37 -88.29 10.58
CA ASP A 160 -17.32 -89.16 10.04
C ASP A 160 -16.17 -89.37 11.03
N LEU A 161 -15.80 -88.32 11.77
CA LEU A 161 -14.81 -88.42 12.84
C LEU A 161 -15.33 -89.27 14.01
N GLU A 162 -16.62 -89.19 14.33
CA GLU A 162 -17.25 -89.97 15.39
C GLU A 162 -17.27 -91.47 15.09
N LYS A 163 -17.46 -91.88 13.82
CA LYS A 163 -17.35 -93.28 13.39
C LYS A 163 -15.96 -93.86 13.65
N LEU A 164 -14.93 -93.03 13.63
CA LEU A 164 -13.55 -93.40 13.97
C LEU A 164 -13.25 -93.24 15.48
N GLY A 165 -14.18 -92.65 16.23
CA GLY A 165 -14.05 -92.34 17.65
C GLY A 165 -13.13 -91.16 17.97
N ILE A 166 -12.93 -90.26 17.01
CA ILE A 166 -12.17 -89.03 17.17
C ILE A 166 -13.11 -87.90 17.60
N VAL A 167 -12.66 -87.07 18.54
CA VAL A 167 -13.37 -85.86 18.98
C VAL A 167 -12.51 -84.65 18.68
N VAL A 168 -13.09 -83.69 17.97
CA VAL A 168 -12.47 -82.39 17.73
C VAL A 168 -12.74 -81.49 18.93
N GLN A 169 -11.68 -80.91 19.50
CA GLN A 169 -11.77 -79.93 20.59
C GLN A 169 -11.89 -78.52 20.05
N THR A 170 -11.05 -78.19 19.06
CA THR A 170 -11.02 -76.87 18.44
C THR A 170 -10.76 -77.00 16.94
N PHE A 171 -11.40 -76.14 16.16
CA PHE A 171 -11.17 -75.99 14.72
C PHE A 171 -11.16 -74.51 14.37
N ASN A 172 -10.00 -74.03 13.93
CA ASN A 172 -9.81 -72.62 13.62
C ASN A 172 -9.26 -72.48 12.20
N ILE A 173 -9.92 -71.67 11.39
CA ILE A 173 -9.40 -71.29 10.08
C ILE A 173 -8.37 -70.18 10.26
N GLN A 174 -7.16 -70.41 9.75
CA GLN A 174 -6.03 -69.48 9.84
C GLN A 174 -6.04 -68.49 8.67
N ASN A 175 -6.08 -69.02 7.44
CA ASN A 175 -5.89 -68.20 6.25
C ASN A 175 -6.75 -68.66 5.07
N PHE A 176 -7.10 -67.69 4.22
CA PHE A 176 -7.68 -67.89 2.90
C PHE A 176 -6.74 -67.26 1.89
N GLU A 177 -6.20 -68.06 0.99
CA GLU A 177 -5.31 -67.62 -0.07
C GLU A 177 -5.98 -67.82 -1.42
N ASP A 178 -5.81 -66.87 -2.33
CA ASP A 178 -6.28 -67.02 -3.70
C ASP A 178 -5.11 -66.91 -4.69
N ALA A 179 -5.23 -67.60 -5.83
CA ALA A 179 -4.17 -67.58 -6.84
C ALA A 179 -4.14 -66.28 -7.66
N ASN A 180 -5.28 -65.57 -7.71
CA ASN A 180 -5.51 -64.44 -8.61
C ASN A 180 -5.55 -63.07 -7.90
N GLY A 181 -5.32 -63.00 -6.58
CA GLY A 181 -5.32 -61.74 -5.83
C GLY A 181 -6.68 -61.02 -5.77
N VAL A 182 -7.78 -61.75 -5.95
CA VAL A 182 -9.16 -61.23 -5.87
C VAL A 182 -9.47 -60.72 -4.46
N ILE A 183 -9.03 -61.41 -3.41
CA ILE A 183 -9.23 -60.99 -2.01
C ILE A 183 -8.56 -59.63 -1.77
N GLU A 184 -7.33 -59.45 -2.25
CA GLU A 184 -6.60 -58.19 -2.16
C GLU A 184 -7.32 -57.08 -2.95
N ASN A 185 -7.73 -57.35 -4.18
CA ASN A 185 -8.48 -56.41 -5.02
C ASN A 185 -9.82 -56.01 -4.40
N LEU A 186 -10.54 -56.94 -3.76
CA LEU A 186 -11.76 -56.64 -3.00
C LEU A 186 -11.47 -55.70 -1.83
N GLY A 187 -10.34 -55.88 -1.14
CA GLY A 187 -9.86 -54.96 -0.12
C GLY A 187 -9.59 -53.56 -0.67
N VAL A 188 -8.93 -53.46 -1.83
CA VAL A 188 -8.66 -52.18 -2.52
C VAL A 188 -9.96 -51.48 -2.95
N ASP A 189 -10.93 -52.21 -3.49
CA ASP A 189 -12.24 -51.67 -3.86
C ASP A 189 -13.00 -51.16 -2.63
N LYS A 190 -13.12 -51.96 -1.56
CA LYS A 190 -13.80 -51.56 -0.33
C LYS A 190 -13.15 -50.36 0.33
N THR A 191 -11.81 -50.33 0.41
CA THR A 191 -11.10 -49.17 0.97
C THR A 191 -11.31 -47.93 0.12
N SER A 192 -11.34 -48.04 -1.22
CA SER A 192 -11.64 -46.94 -2.13
C SER A 192 -13.07 -46.44 -1.97
N ALA A 193 -14.05 -47.33 -1.83
CA ALA A 193 -15.45 -47.00 -1.57
C ALA A 193 -15.62 -46.28 -0.22
N ILE A 194 -14.97 -46.77 0.84
CA ILE A 194 -14.96 -46.14 2.17
C ILE A 194 -14.34 -44.74 2.08
N ARG A 195 -13.19 -44.59 1.41
CA ARG A 195 -12.55 -43.28 1.19
C ARG A 195 -13.45 -42.31 0.43
N LYS A 196 -14.12 -42.78 -0.63
CA LYS A 196 -15.08 -41.97 -1.40
C LYS A 196 -16.25 -41.53 -0.53
N ALA A 197 -16.85 -42.44 0.23
CA ALA A 197 -17.95 -42.12 1.15
C ALA A 197 -17.50 -41.11 2.22
N ALA A 198 -16.32 -41.31 2.81
CA ALA A 198 -15.74 -40.37 3.77
C ALA A 198 -15.48 -38.98 3.14
N ALA A 199 -14.96 -38.93 1.91
CA ALA A 199 -14.74 -37.67 1.19
C ALA A 199 -16.06 -36.93 0.91
N ILE A 200 -17.11 -37.64 0.48
CA ILE A 200 -18.45 -37.06 0.29
C ILE A 200 -19.00 -36.53 1.61
N SER A 201 -18.89 -37.31 2.69
CA SER A 201 -19.33 -36.90 4.03
C SER A 201 -18.59 -35.64 4.49
N LYS A 202 -17.27 -35.57 4.28
CA LYS A 202 -16.45 -34.41 4.61
C LYS A 202 -16.86 -33.18 3.79
N ALA A 203 -17.02 -33.32 2.48
CA ALA A 203 -17.43 -32.23 1.61
C ALA A 203 -18.84 -31.70 1.96
N ASN A 204 -19.75 -32.58 2.37
CA ASN A 204 -21.07 -32.17 2.86
C ASN A 204 -20.95 -31.39 4.17
N ALA A 205 -20.18 -31.90 5.13
CA ALA A 205 -19.95 -31.20 6.40
C ALA A 205 -19.27 -29.82 6.18
N GLU A 206 -18.28 -29.72 5.29
CA GLU A 206 -17.63 -28.45 4.95
C GLU A 206 -18.59 -27.46 4.28
N ARG A 207 -19.47 -27.96 3.38
CA ARG A 207 -20.52 -27.14 2.78
C ARG A 207 -21.45 -26.58 3.84
N ASP A 208 -21.91 -27.43 4.76
CA ASP A 208 -22.84 -27.03 5.82
C ASP A 208 -22.20 -26.01 6.77
N ILE A 209 -20.92 -26.20 7.14
CA ILE A 209 -20.14 -25.23 7.90
C ILE A 209 -20.04 -23.90 7.14
N SER A 210 -19.71 -23.94 5.83
CA SER A 210 -19.57 -22.73 5.01
C SER A 210 -20.87 -21.96 4.86
N VAL A 211 -22.01 -22.67 4.71
CA VAL A 211 -23.35 -22.07 4.68
C VAL A 211 -23.67 -21.42 6.03
N ALA A 212 -23.45 -22.13 7.14
CA ALA A 212 -23.69 -21.60 8.48
C ALA A 212 -22.82 -20.36 8.77
N GLN A 213 -21.54 -20.39 8.39
CA GLN A 213 -20.63 -19.24 8.52
C GLN A 213 -21.07 -18.06 7.66
N SER A 214 -21.48 -18.30 6.41
CA SER A 214 -21.95 -17.25 5.50
C SER A 214 -23.23 -16.61 6.02
N GLN A 215 -24.15 -17.42 6.55
CA GLN A 215 -25.39 -16.94 7.17
C GLN A 215 -25.10 -16.11 8.42
N ALA A 216 -24.24 -16.60 9.33
CA ALA A 216 -23.82 -15.86 10.51
C ALA A 216 -23.12 -14.54 10.15
N LYS A 217 -22.29 -14.52 9.10
CA LYS A 217 -21.63 -13.31 8.63
C LYS A 217 -22.62 -12.31 8.02
N LYS A 218 -23.61 -12.79 7.27
CA LYS A 218 -24.68 -11.96 6.72
C LYS A 218 -25.48 -11.31 7.85
N GLU A 219 -25.92 -12.10 8.83
CA GLU A 219 -26.66 -11.59 10.00
C GLU A 219 -25.85 -10.56 10.81
N ALA A 220 -24.56 -10.83 11.04
CA ALA A 220 -23.66 -9.88 11.70
C ALA A 220 -23.52 -8.57 10.91
N ASN A 221 -23.41 -8.65 9.58
CA ASN A 221 -23.28 -7.48 8.71
C ASN A 221 -24.59 -6.68 8.65
N ASP A 222 -25.74 -7.36 8.52
CA ASP A 222 -27.06 -6.73 8.51
C ASP A 222 -27.29 -5.99 9.84
N ALA A 223 -26.92 -6.58 10.98
CA ALA A 223 -26.97 -5.93 12.28
C ALA A 223 -26.04 -4.70 12.39
N ALA A 224 -24.81 -4.80 11.85
CA ALA A 224 -23.86 -3.68 11.83
C ALA A 224 -24.37 -2.50 10.97
N VAL A 225 -24.88 -2.79 9.77
CA VAL A 225 -25.46 -1.77 8.88
C VAL A 225 -26.68 -1.12 9.52
N ALA A 226 -27.56 -1.90 10.17
CA ALA A 226 -28.71 -1.35 10.88
C ALA A 226 -28.28 -0.40 12.01
N ALA A 227 -27.27 -0.78 12.80
CA ALA A 227 -26.72 0.06 13.85
C ALA A 227 -26.08 1.35 13.28
N GLU A 228 -25.32 1.24 12.18
CA GLU A 228 -24.69 2.40 11.54
C GLU A 228 -25.72 3.36 10.93
N LEU A 229 -26.79 2.83 10.32
CA LEU A 229 -27.91 3.62 9.83
C LEU A 229 -28.60 4.38 10.98
N GLU A 230 -28.83 3.72 12.12
CA GLU A 230 -29.42 4.37 13.29
C GLU A 230 -28.51 5.48 13.83
N ILE A 231 -27.19 5.24 13.92
CA ILE A 231 -26.22 6.27 14.33
C ILE A 231 -26.26 7.45 13.36
N ALA A 232 -26.24 7.21 12.05
CA ALA A 232 -26.27 8.25 11.04
C ALA A 232 -27.58 9.08 11.11
N GLN A 233 -28.72 8.42 11.31
CA GLN A 233 -30.00 9.10 11.54
C GLN A 233 -29.96 9.98 12.79
N LYS A 234 -29.46 9.46 13.92
CA LYS A 234 -29.32 10.24 15.16
C LYS A 234 -28.35 11.42 15.01
N GLN A 235 -27.26 11.25 14.28
CA GLN A 235 -26.31 12.32 13.98
C GLN A 235 -26.95 13.40 13.09
N ASN A 236 -27.71 13.01 12.07
CA ASN A 236 -28.42 13.96 11.22
C ASN A 236 -29.49 14.71 12.02
N ASP A 237 -30.29 14.02 12.83
CA ASP A 237 -31.27 14.64 13.73
C ASP A 237 -30.62 15.63 14.70
N LEU A 238 -29.47 15.26 15.26
CA LEU A 238 -28.67 16.15 16.12
C LEU A 238 -28.17 17.36 15.34
N ALA A 239 -27.68 17.19 14.11
CA ALA A 239 -27.22 18.27 13.25
C ALA A 239 -28.36 19.24 12.90
N VAL A 240 -29.54 18.72 12.53
CA VAL A 240 -30.75 19.53 12.27
C VAL A 240 -31.18 20.30 13.51
N LYS A 241 -31.23 19.64 14.68
CA LYS A 241 -31.54 20.32 15.95
C LYS A 241 -30.53 21.42 16.28
N LYS A 242 -29.23 21.14 16.09
CA LYS A 242 -28.16 22.12 16.32
C LYS A 242 -28.27 23.30 15.35
N ALA A 243 -28.54 23.07 14.08
CA ALA A 243 -28.75 24.12 13.08
C ALA A 243 -29.98 24.98 13.41
N ASN A 244 -31.08 24.36 13.84
CA ASN A 244 -32.27 25.08 14.29
C ASN A 244 -32.00 25.94 15.53
N LEU A 245 -31.31 25.39 16.54
CA LEU A 245 -30.92 26.14 17.73
C LEU A 245 -29.96 27.29 17.38
N GLN A 246 -29.02 27.06 16.46
CA GLN A 246 -28.12 28.10 15.98
C GLN A 246 -28.88 29.21 15.26
N LYS A 247 -29.82 28.87 14.38
CA LYS A 247 -30.69 29.84 13.71
C LYS A 247 -31.46 30.68 14.73
N ILE A 248 -32.04 30.07 15.76
CA ILE A 248 -32.73 30.80 16.84
C ILE A 248 -31.74 31.73 17.54
N SER A 249 -30.58 31.21 17.97
CA SER A 249 -29.54 32.02 18.63
C SER A 249 -29.06 33.19 17.77
N ASP A 250 -28.84 33.00 16.47
CA ASP A 250 -28.41 34.03 15.54
C ASP A 250 -29.51 35.07 15.31
N THR A 251 -30.77 34.65 15.28
CA THR A 251 -31.93 35.55 15.20
C THR A 251 -32.02 36.42 16.45
N GLU A 252 -31.93 35.81 17.63
CA GLU A 252 -31.93 36.54 18.91
C GLU A 252 -30.75 37.51 19.01
N LYS A 253 -29.56 37.08 18.57
CA LYS A 253 -28.37 37.94 18.52
C LYS A 253 -28.54 39.09 17.53
N ALA A 254 -29.08 38.84 16.34
CA ALA A 254 -29.35 39.90 15.36
C ALA A 254 -30.39 40.91 15.87
N ILE A 255 -31.41 40.46 16.62
CA ILE A 255 -32.37 41.33 17.29
C ILE A 255 -31.66 42.18 18.35
N ALA A 256 -30.80 41.58 19.17
CA ALA A 256 -30.02 42.29 20.18
C ALA A 256 -29.06 43.32 19.56
N ASP A 257 -28.34 42.96 18.50
CA ASP A 257 -27.42 43.84 17.77
C ASP A 257 -28.18 45.00 17.09
N ALA A 258 -29.34 44.72 16.48
CA ALA A 258 -30.20 45.75 15.91
C ALA A 258 -30.75 46.71 16.97
N ALA A 259 -31.17 46.18 18.14
CA ALA A 259 -31.60 47.00 19.27
C ALA A 259 -30.45 47.89 19.78
N TYR A 260 -29.24 47.35 19.88
CA TYR A 260 -28.05 48.09 20.30
C TYR A 260 -27.69 49.21 19.30
N GLU A 261 -27.68 48.93 18.00
CA GLU A 261 -27.43 49.96 16.97
C GLU A 261 -28.54 51.01 16.92
N ILE A 262 -29.82 50.63 17.06
CA ILE A 262 -30.93 51.60 17.19
C ILE A 262 -30.71 52.52 18.40
N GLN A 263 -30.31 51.96 19.53
CA GLN A 263 -30.05 52.75 20.75
C GLN A 263 -28.85 53.68 20.58
N LYS A 264 -27.78 53.23 19.93
CA LYS A 264 -26.60 54.04 19.59
C LYS A 264 -26.94 55.17 18.62
N GLN A 265 -27.72 54.89 17.57
CA GLN A 265 -28.20 55.92 16.61
C GLN A 265 -29.13 56.92 17.29
N THR A 266 -29.97 56.46 18.23
CA THR A 266 -30.84 57.33 19.02
C THR A 266 -30.01 58.27 19.90
N GLN A 267 -29.01 57.75 20.62
CA GLN A 267 -28.05 58.57 21.37
C GLN A 267 -27.29 59.54 20.46
N GLN A 268 -26.83 59.11 19.30
CA GLN A 268 -26.12 59.98 18.36
C GLN A 268 -27.04 61.09 17.84
N LYS A 269 -28.31 60.79 17.55
CA LYS A 269 -29.31 61.79 17.17
C LYS A 269 -29.54 62.78 18.29
N GLU A 270 -29.67 62.34 19.55
CA GLU A 270 -29.79 63.21 20.72
C GLU A 270 -28.56 64.11 20.88
N ILE A 271 -27.35 63.57 20.74
CA ILE A 271 -26.10 64.35 20.77
C ILE A 271 -26.08 65.40 19.64
N ASN A 272 -26.45 65.01 18.41
CA ASN A 272 -26.46 65.92 17.27
C ASN A 272 -27.51 67.04 17.44
N VAL A 273 -28.68 66.73 18.01
CA VAL A 273 -29.71 67.74 18.34
C VAL A 273 -29.17 68.69 19.41
N ALA A 274 -28.58 68.18 20.49
CA ALA A 274 -27.97 69.01 21.53
C ALA A 274 -26.81 69.87 21.00
N GLN A 275 -26.01 69.36 20.05
CA GLN A 275 -24.96 70.12 19.37
C GLN A 275 -25.53 71.23 18.48
N ALA A 276 -26.57 70.94 17.70
CA ALA A 276 -27.24 71.93 16.87
C ALA A 276 -27.88 73.04 17.71
N GLU A 277 -28.53 72.70 18.83
CA GLU A 277 -29.05 73.68 19.79
C GLU A 277 -27.93 74.55 20.40
N ALA A 278 -26.79 73.93 20.75
CA ALA A 278 -25.63 74.67 21.24
C ALA A 278 -25.01 75.60 20.17
N GLU A 279 -25.07 75.21 18.89
CA GLU A 279 -24.58 76.01 17.76
C GLU A 279 -25.50 77.20 17.46
N VAL A 280 -26.83 76.99 17.51
CA VAL A 280 -27.83 78.07 17.42
C VAL A 280 -27.63 79.07 18.56
N ALA A 281 -27.47 78.58 19.81
CA ALA A 281 -27.21 79.45 20.95
C ALA A 281 -25.90 80.25 20.82
N LYS A 282 -24.85 79.68 20.19
CA LYS A 282 -23.62 80.41 19.86
C LYS A 282 -23.87 81.49 18.81
N GLN A 283 -24.60 81.18 17.73
CA GLN A 283 -24.91 82.13 16.67
C GLN A 283 -25.76 83.30 17.18
N GLU A 284 -26.77 83.05 18.01
CA GLU A 284 -27.57 84.11 18.64
C GLU A 284 -26.70 85.07 19.47
N LYS A 285 -25.76 84.53 20.27
CA LYS A 285 -24.80 85.35 21.01
C LYS A 285 -23.83 86.12 20.11
N GLU A 286 -23.44 85.55 18.97
CA GLU A 286 -22.56 86.21 18.02
C GLU A 286 -23.26 87.38 17.29
N ILE A 287 -24.55 87.22 16.98
CA ILE A 287 -25.39 88.29 16.43
C ILE A 287 -25.55 89.42 17.46
N GLU A 288 -25.79 89.11 18.74
CA GLU A 288 -25.88 90.11 19.82
C GLU A 288 -24.57 90.94 19.95
N ILE A 289 -23.41 90.28 19.86
CA ILE A 289 -22.10 90.96 19.87
C ILE A 289 -21.94 91.86 18.65
N ARG A 290 -22.36 91.40 17.47
CA ARG A 290 -22.26 92.14 16.21
C ARG A 290 -23.14 93.39 16.20
N GLU A 291 -24.35 93.31 16.76
CA GLU A 291 -25.24 94.47 16.96
C GLU A 291 -24.61 95.52 17.89
N ARG A 292 -23.94 95.09 18.97
CA ARG A 292 -23.19 96.02 19.83
C ARG A 292 -22.02 96.69 19.11
N MET A 293 -21.32 95.99 18.21
CA MET A 293 -20.23 96.58 17.44
C MET A 293 -20.70 97.65 16.44
N VAL A 294 -21.86 97.45 15.79
CA VAL A 294 -22.45 98.43 14.86
C VAL A 294 -22.80 99.75 15.57
N MET A 295 -23.30 99.68 16.82
CA MET A 295 -23.56 100.90 17.60
C MET A 295 -22.29 101.70 17.97
N VAL A 296 -21.14 101.04 18.08
CA VAL A 296 -19.86 101.72 18.37
C VAL A 296 -19.33 102.42 17.13
N THR A 297 -19.38 101.77 15.97
CA THR A 297 -18.88 102.31 14.70
C THR A 297 -19.72 103.49 14.17
N GLU A 298 -21.04 103.51 14.38
CA GLU A 298 -21.87 104.68 14.05
C GLU A 298 -21.46 105.95 14.83
N LYS A 299 -21.03 105.80 16.08
CA LYS A 299 -20.57 106.93 16.92
C LYS A 299 -19.22 107.47 16.46
N GLU A 300 -18.33 106.62 15.96
CA GLU A 300 -17.02 107.02 15.42
C GLU A 300 -17.14 107.77 14.08
N LEU A 301 -18.04 107.32 13.20
CA LEU A 301 -18.24 107.94 11.88
C LEU A 301 -18.86 109.34 11.96
N LYS A 302 -19.79 109.60 12.90
CA LYS A 302 -20.35 110.94 13.12
C LYS A 302 -19.30 111.97 13.58
N ALA A 303 -18.33 111.56 14.40
CA ALA A 303 -17.27 112.47 14.89
C ALA A 303 -16.22 112.84 13.80
N GLN A 304 -16.03 111.99 12.78
CA GLN A 304 -15.09 112.26 11.69
C GLN A 304 -15.63 113.22 10.62
N ILE A 305 -16.95 113.25 10.41
CA ILE A 305 -17.57 114.06 9.33
C ILE A 305 -17.64 115.55 9.70
N GLU A 306 -17.92 115.89 10.96
CA GLU A 306 -17.96 117.30 11.40
C GLU A 306 -16.57 117.97 11.41
N LYS A 307 -15.52 117.24 11.80
CA LYS A 307 -14.14 117.79 11.82
C LYS A 307 -13.52 117.98 10.43
N LYS A 308 -13.97 117.24 9.41
CA LYS A 308 -13.50 117.39 8.02
C LYS A 308 -14.12 118.59 7.31
N ALA A 309 -15.36 118.95 7.61
CA ALA A 309 -16.06 120.05 6.95
C ALA A 309 -15.59 121.47 7.40
N GLU A 310 -15.11 121.61 8.64
CA GLU A 310 -14.59 122.89 9.16
C GLU A 310 -13.19 123.22 8.61
N ALA A 311 -12.36 122.20 8.38
CA ALA A 311 -10.98 122.33 7.91
C ALA A 311 -10.87 122.72 6.42
N GLU A 312 -11.83 122.31 5.58
CA GLU A 312 -11.82 122.62 4.14
C GLU A 312 -12.21 124.07 3.81
N ARG A 313 -13.04 124.73 4.64
CA ARG A 313 -13.38 126.17 4.43
C ARG A 313 -12.21 127.12 4.73
N GLN A 314 -11.40 126.83 5.74
CA GLN A 314 -10.25 127.69 6.09
C GLN A 314 -9.04 127.50 5.15
N ALA A 315 -8.88 126.32 4.54
CA ALA A 315 -7.86 126.05 3.54
C ALA A 315 -8.12 126.78 2.19
N GLN A 316 -9.38 127.04 1.85
CA GLN A 316 -9.76 127.66 0.57
C GLN A 316 -9.50 129.20 0.56
N ILE A 317 -9.60 129.87 1.70
CA ILE A 317 -9.36 131.34 1.82
C ILE A 317 -7.86 131.65 1.78
N GLN A 318 -7.01 130.83 2.41
CA GLN A 318 -5.55 131.01 2.39
C GLN A 318 -4.89 130.64 1.04
N ARG A 319 -5.52 129.75 0.25
CA ARG A 319 -5.00 129.38 -1.09
C ARG A 319 -5.14 130.51 -2.12
N SER A 320 -6.21 131.30 -2.07
CA SER A 320 -6.41 132.41 -3.04
C SER A 320 -5.57 133.66 -2.75
N GLU A 321 -5.12 133.89 -1.51
CA GLU A 321 -4.19 135.00 -1.18
C GLU A 321 -2.71 134.65 -1.46
N ALA A 322 -2.35 133.36 -1.45
CA ALA A 322 -0.99 132.89 -1.77
C ALA A 322 -0.70 132.86 -3.29
N GLU A 323 -1.71 132.53 -4.13
CA GLU A 323 -1.55 132.43 -5.58
C GLU A 323 -1.29 133.79 -6.27
N LEU A 324 -1.83 134.90 -5.76
CA LEU A 324 -1.59 136.26 -6.32
C LEU A 324 -0.20 136.81 -5.97
N PHE A 325 0.39 136.39 -4.85
CA PHE A 325 1.73 136.78 -4.42
C PHE A 325 2.84 136.01 -5.15
N GLN A 326 2.59 134.75 -5.52
CA GLN A 326 3.50 133.94 -6.34
C GLN A 326 3.53 134.38 -7.81
N GLN A 327 2.40 134.77 -8.39
CA GLN A 327 2.37 135.27 -9.79
C GLN A 327 3.10 136.62 -9.98
N GLN A 328 3.19 137.48 -8.95
CA GLN A 328 3.96 138.73 -9.02
C GLN A 328 5.47 138.53 -8.83
N LYS A 329 5.90 137.54 -8.03
CA LYS A 329 7.32 137.23 -7.81
C LYS A 329 7.93 136.36 -8.91
N ASP A 330 7.13 135.52 -9.56
CA ASP A 330 7.58 134.72 -10.70
C ASP A 330 7.76 135.58 -11.98
N ALA A 331 6.98 136.65 -12.16
CA ALA A 331 7.15 137.61 -13.26
C ALA A 331 8.41 138.50 -13.12
N GLU A 332 8.84 138.79 -11.88
CA GLU A 332 10.02 139.60 -11.57
C GLU A 332 11.32 138.76 -11.58
N ALA A 333 11.23 137.49 -11.19
CA ALA A 333 12.32 136.51 -11.28
C ALA A 333 12.62 136.07 -12.72
N VAL A 334 11.64 136.11 -13.63
CA VAL A 334 11.83 135.87 -15.07
C VAL A 334 12.63 137.02 -15.71
N ARG A 335 12.37 138.31 -15.39
CA ARG A 335 13.14 139.44 -15.98
C ARG A 335 14.60 139.51 -15.55
N TYR A 336 14.93 139.15 -14.31
CA TYR A 336 16.32 139.15 -13.81
C TYR A 336 17.12 137.92 -14.31
N LYS A 337 16.44 136.78 -14.50
CA LYS A 337 17.03 135.59 -15.13
C LYS A 337 17.17 135.74 -16.65
N GLU A 338 16.31 136.52 -17.31
CA GLU A 338 16.41 136.84 -18.74
C GLU A 338 17.53 137.85 -19.06
N GLU A 339 17.87 138.81 -18.18
CA GLU A 339 18.98 139.76 -18.43
C GLU A 339 20.38 139.15 -18.22
N GLN A 340 20.52 138.23 -17.27
CA GLN A 340 21.75 137.45 -17.09
C GLN A 340 21.84 136.28 -18.09
N ARG A 341 20.70 135.67 -18.47
CA ARG A 341 20.66 134.73 -19.59
C ARG A 341 20.90 135.44 -20.92
N ALA A 342 20.48 136.68 -21.17
CA ALA A 342 20.76 137.41 -22.41
C ALA A 342 22.23 137.89 -22.55
N LYS A 343 22.97 138.07 -21.45
CA LYS A 343 24.42 138.34 -21.46
C LYS A 343 25.27 137.07 -21.48
N ALA A 344 24.82 136.00 -20.84
CA ALA A 344 25.40 134.68 -20.99
C ALA A 344 25.11 134.08 -22.38
N ILE A 345 23.93 134.31 -22.96
CA ILE A 345 23.56 133.91 -24.32
C ILE A 345 24.26 134.76 -25.38
N LYS A 346 24.83 135.94 -25.10
CA LYS A 346 25.72 136.60 -26.08
C LYS A 346 27.13 135.99 -26.13
N GLN A 347 27.67 135.52 -25.01
CA GLN A 347 28.95 134.78 -25.02
C GLN A 347 28.77 133.27 -25.31
N ILE A 348 27.58 132.73 -25.08
CA ILE A 348 27.22 131.35 -25.43
C ILE A 348 26.64 131.28 -26.84
N ALA A 349 26.00 132.30 -27.42
CA ALA A 349 25.58 132.32 -28.84
C ALA A 349 26.69 132.75 -29.81
N ASP A 350 27.72 133.47 -29.36
CA ASP A 350 28.94 133.65 -30.17
C ASP A 350 29.82 132.38 -30.14
N ALA A 351 29.76 131.58 -29.06
CA ALA A 351 30.37 130.25 -28.99
C ALA A 351 29.50 129.11 -29.56
N GLU A 352 28.17 129.23 -29.57
CA GLU A 352 27.21 128.28 -30.16
C GLU A 352 26.94 128.57 -31.64
N LYS A 353 27.30 129.74 -32.17
CA LYS A 353 27.43 129.91 -33.63
C LYS A 353 28.75 129.32 -34.16
N GLU A 354 29.83 129.28 -33.39
CA GLU A 354 31.00 128.46 -33.72
C GLU A 354 30.75 126.95 -33.47
N LYS A 355 30.00 126.58 -32.42
CA LYS A 355 29.66 125.18 -32.13
C LYS A 355 28.47 124.61 -32.91
N ALA A 356 27.53 125.39 -33.42
CA ALA A 356 26.50 124.90 -34.35
C ALA A 356 27.01 124.80 -35.80
N PHE A 357 28.06 125.53 -36.17
CA PHE A 357 28.83 125.24 -37.40
C PHE A 357 29.74 124.01 -37.20
N ALA A 358 30.31 123.82 -36.01
CA ALA A 358 31.09 122.62 -35.69
C ALA A 358 30.24 121.36 -35.39
N GLU A 359 28.97 121.46 -34.98
CA GLU A 359 28.08 120.32 -34.73
C GLU A 359 27.27 119.93 -35.97
N ALA A 360 27.11 120.84 -36.93
CA ALA A 360 26.65 120.52 -38.29
C ALA A 360 27.80 119.91 -39.15
N GLU A 361 29.05 120.33 -38.93
CA GLU A 361 30.23 119.60 -39.44
C GLU A 361 30.51 118.33 -38.64
N ALA A 362 30.20 118.23 -37.34
CA ALA A 362 30.35 116.99 -36.57
C ALA A 362 29.21 115.99 -36.77
N THR A 363 28.06 116.35 -37.34
CA THR A 363 27.04 115.39 -37.80
C THR A 363 27.26 114.94 -39.25
N LYS A 364 27.96 115.74 -40.09
CA LYS A 364 28.56 115.25 -41.34
C LYS A 364 29.87 114.49 -41.13
N ALA A 365 30.68 114.84 -40.13
CA ALA A 365 31.92 114.17 -39.76
C ALA A 365 31.69 112.99 -38.82
N LYS A 366 30.59 112.89 -38.07
CA LYS A 366 30.16 111.62 -37.43
C LYS A 366 29.47 110.68 -38.42
N ALA A 367 28.78 111.18 -39.45
CA ALA A 367 28.34 110.33 -40.56
C ALA A 367 29.51 109.85 -41.45
N LEU A 368 30.56 110.67 -41.63
CA LEU A 368 31.80 110.28 -42.32
C LEU A 368 32.76 109.47 -41.42
N ALA A 369 32.80 109.69 -40.11
CA ALA A 369 33.58 108.90 -39.16
C ALA A 369 32.88 107.60 -38.74
N GLU A 370 31.55 107.48 -38.86
CA GLU A 370 30.87 106.18 -38.81
C GLU A 370 31.04 105.43 -40.15
N ALA A 371 31.12 106.12 -41.28
CA ALA A 371 31.52 105.51 -42.56
C ALA A 371 33.03 105.11 -42.59
N GLU A 372 33.92 105.88 -41.96
CA GLU A 372 35.35 105.57 -41.79
C GLU A 372 35.61 104.60 -40.64
N ALA A 373 34.77 104.54 -39.61
CA ALA A 373 34.82 103.47 -38.60
C ALA A 373 34.27 102.15 -39.15
N THR A 374 33.37 102.18 -40.14
CA THR A 374 32.95 100.97 -40.88
C THR A 374 33.98 100.59 -41.96
N LYS A 375 34.72 101.55 -42.54
CA LYS A 375 35.90 101.29 -43.39
C LYS A 375 37.15 100.86 -42.62
N ALA A 376 37.35 101.34 -41.39
CA ALA A 376 38.49 100.98 -40.54
C ALA A 376 38.22 99.68 -39.77
N LYS A 377 36.96 99.39 -39.40
CA LYS A 377 36.55 98.02 -39.04
C LYS A 377 36.59 97.10 -40.26
N GLY A 378 36.23 97.56 -41.45
CA GLY A 378 36.39 96.80 -42.70
C GLY A 378 37.83 96.61 -43.16
N LEU A 379 38.77 97.52 -42.84
CA LEU A 379 40.21 97.40 -43.12
C LEU A 379 40.93 96.62 -42.02
N ALA A 380 40.50 96.72 -40.76
CA ALA A 380 40.99 95.88 -39.67
C ALA A 380 40.43 94.45 -39.73
N GLU A 381 39.19 94.26 -40.21
CA GLU A 381 38.62 92.95 -40.55
C GLU A 381 39.18 92.44 -41.88
N ALA A 382 39.54 93.29 -42.86
CA ALA A 382 40.25 92.85 -44.08
C ALA A 382 41.75 92.60 -43.87
N GLU A 383 42.42 93.27 -42.92
CA GLU A 383 43.78 92.95 -42.47
C GLU A 383 43.79 91.76 -41.50
N ALA A 384 42.74 91.57 -40.69
CA ALA A 384 42.56 90.34 -39.92
C ALA A 384 42.16 89.14 -40.80
N ILE A 385 41.41 89.35 -41.88
CA ILE A 385 41.11 88.33 -42.91
C ILE A 385 42.28 88.15 -43.89
N LYS A 386 43.13 89.16 -44.13
CA LYS A 386 44.43 88.97 -44.82
C LYS A 386 45.46 88.31 -43.93
N ALA A 387 45.46 88.54 -42.62
CA ALA A 387 46.34 87.86 -41.67
C ALA A 387 45.83 86.45 -41.36
N GLN A 388 44.52 86.19 -41.34
CA GLN A 388 43.94 84.84 -41.34
C GLN A 388 44.08 84.16 -42.71
N GLY A 389 44.03 84.91 -43.82
CA GLY A 389 44.25 84.39 -45.17
C GLY A 389 45.72 84.17 -45.53
N LEU A 390 46.66 84.92 -44.93
CA LEU A 390 48.11 84.67 -45.01
C LEU A 390 48.55 83.64 -43.98
N ALA A 391 47.91 83.55 -42.80
CA ALA A 391 48.17 82.47 -41.85
C ALA A 391 47.51 81.15 -42.28
N GLU A 392 46.35 81.16 -42.96
CA GLU A 392 45.77 79.99 -43.60
C GLU A 392 46.47 79.67 -44.92
N ALA A 393 46.95 80.64 -45.70
CA ALA A 393 47.75 80.36 -46.90
C ALA A 393 49.21 79.99 -46.58
N GLU A 394 49.82 80.44 -45.49
CA GLU A 394 51.11 79.94 -45.01
C GLU A 394 50.96 78.61 -44.25
N ALA A 395 49.82 78.35 -43.59
CA ALA A 395 49.51 77.04 -43.04
C ALA A 395 49.04 76.04 -44.11
N LEU A 396 48.40 76.47 -45.20
CA LEU A 396 48.06 75.67 -46.38
C LEU A 396 49.26 75.51 -47.30
N ASN A 397 50.14 76.49 -47.45
CA ASN A 397 51.39 76.31 -48.21
C ASN A 397 52.43 75.51 -47.42
N LYS A 398 52.51 75.62 -46.08
CA LYS A 398 53.34 74.72 -45.27
C LYS A 398 52.72 73.34 -45.06
N LYS A 399 51.38 73.19 -45.00
CA LYS A 399 50.75 71.86 -45.07
C LYS A 399 50.78 71.27 -46.48
N ALA A 400 50.73 72.06 -47.54
CA ALA A 400 50.79 71.55 -48.91
C ALA A 400 52.22 71.26 -49.36
N GLU A 401 53.24 71.99 -48.90
CA GLU A 401 54.64 71.61 -49.10
C GLU A 401 55.04 70.40 -48.23
N ALA A 402 54.47 70.26 -47.02
CA ALA A 402 54.62 69.05 -46.21
C ALA A 402 53.73 67.88 -46.64
N MET A 403 52.67 68.07 -47.44
CA MET A 403 51.90 66.99 -48.07
C MET A 403 52.38 66.64 -49.48
N LYS A 404 53.20 67.47 -50.13
CA LYS A 404 53.88 67.13 -51.40
C LYS A 404 55.16 66.32 -51.20
N LEU A 405 55.67 66.24 -49.98
CA LEU A 405 56.85 65.46 -49.60
C LEU A 405 56.47 64.45 -48.50
N TYR A 406 56.19 63.21 -48.95
CA TYR A 406 55.89 62.01 -48.15
C TYR A 406 54.48 62.05 -47.49
N GLY A 407 53.47 61.36 -48.01
CA GLY A 407 53.48 60.04 -48.60
C GLY A 407 52.61 59.14 -47.71
N ASP A 408 51.61 58.51 -48.32
CA ASP A 408 51.06 57.21 -47.88
C ASP A 408 51.01 56.94 -46.38
N ALA A 409 50.04 57.50 -45.67
CA ALA A 409 49.39 56.81 -44.54
C ALA A 409 48.36 57.71 -43.85
N ALA A 410 47.11 57.51 -44.26
CA ALA A 410 46.02 57.31 -43.32
C ALA A 410 45.73 58.46 -42.31
N ARG A 411 44.83 59.37 -42.70
CA ARG A 411 43.46 59.49 -42.13
C ARG A 411 42.91 60.94 -42.23
N GLN A 412 42.16 61.22 -43.30
CA GLN A 412 40.79 61.76 -43.17
C GLN A 412 39.97 60.68 -42.45
N GLU A 413 39.00 60.91 -41.59
CA GLU A 413 38.07 62.00 -41.34
C GLU A 413 37.70 61.78 -39.86
N MET A 414 38.08 62.64 -38.92
CA MET A 414 37.35 63.86 -38.62
C MET A 414 35.81 63.71 -38.68
N GLN A 415 35.27 62.72 -37.98
CA GLN A 415 33.92 62.81 -37.42
C GLN A 415 33.75 61.86 -36.23
N LEU A 416 33.34 62.44 -35.11
CA LEU A 416 32.66 61.79 -33.98
C LEU A 416 33.26 60.48 -33.47
N LYS A 417 34.38 60.55 -32.76
CA LYS A 417 34.66 59.59 -31.68
C LYS A 417 35.85 60.06 -30.88
N THR A 418 35.86 59.63 -29.63
CA THR A 418 37.03 59.60 -28.74
C THR A 418 37.50 61.01 -28.36
N ILE A 419 37.36 61.46 -27.13
CA ILE A 419 37.79 60.81 -25.90
C ILE A 419 37.14 61.66 -24.82
N GLU A 420 36.15 61.10 -24.14
CA GLU A 420 36.34 60.21 -23.00
C GLU A 420 36.21 61.04 -21.73
N LYS A 421 35.60 60.39 -20.75
CA LYS A 421 36.08 60.37 -19.37
C LYS A 421 36.57 61.73 -18.90
N TYR A 422 35.72 62.47 -18.20
CA TYR A 422 35.89 62.62 -16.76
C TYR A 422 34.54 63.07 -16.17
N PHE A 423 33.83 62.45 -15.22
CA PHE A 423 34.05 61.32 -14.32
C PHE A 423 32.63 61.04 -13.72
N GLU A 424 32.08 59.84 -13.87
CA GLU A 424 31.95 58.85 -12.78
C GLU A 424 30.98 59.24 -11.65
N GLN A 425 29.80 58.61 -11.60
CA GLN A 425 29.54 57.44 -10.76
C GLN A 425 28.05 57.12 -10.70
N MET A 426 27.77 55.82 -10.77
CA MET A 426 26.61 55.13 -10.19
C MET A 426 25.22 55.37 -10.81
N PRO A 427 24.34 54.36 -10.78
CA PRO A 427 23.56 53.93 -11.94
C PRO A 427 22.05 53.94 -11.66
N GLN A 428 21.31 53.41 -12.63
CA GLN A 428 20.04 52.67 -12.52
C GLN A 428 18.77 53.38 -12.99
N ILE A 429 17.96 52.54 -13.65
CA ILE A 429 16.51 52.65 -13.85
C ILE A 429 16.08 53.55 -15.02
N ALA A 430 16.52 53.14 -16.21
CA ALA A 430 15.68 53.20 -17.40
C ALA A 430 14.41 52.35 -17.16
N ALA A 431 13.41 52.99 -16.53
CA ALA A 431 12.04 52.51 -16.34
C ALA A 431 11.29 52.43 -17.68
N ALA A 432 11.79 51.56 -18.56
CA ALA A 432 11.17 51.10 -19.78
C ALA A 432 9.97 50.16 -19.48
N ILE A 433 9.02 50.61 -18.65
CA ILE A 433 7.84 49.83 -18.25
C ILE A 433 6.50 50.57 -18.51
N ALA A 434 6.46 51.89 -18.73
CA ALA A 434 5.17 52.60 -18.67
C ALA A 434 4.61 53.17 -19.99
N LYS A 435 5.13 52.80 -21.17
CA LYS A 435 4.80 53.52 -22.43
C LYS A 435 3.95 52.81 -23.51
N PRO A 436 3.25 51.69 -23.27
CA PRO A 436 2.11 51.37 -24.13
C PRO A 436 0.86 50.99 -23.32
N MET A 437 0.24 51.99 -22.70
CA MET A 437 -1.17 51.98 -22.25
C MET A 437 -2.00 53.04 -23.00
N GLU A 438 -1.50 53.57 -24.12
CA GLU A 438 -2.07 54.79 -24.73
C GLU A 438 -2.82 54.57 -26.05
N LYS A 439 -3.24 53.34 -26.40
CA LYS A 439 -4.22 53.13 -27.48
C LYS A 439 -5.11 51.92 -27.22
N ILE A 440 -6.27 52.16 -26.62
CA ILE A 440 -7.44 51.28 -26.73
C ILE A 440 -8.34 51.86 -27.83
N GLY A 441 -8.84 51.01 -28.73
CA GLY A 441 -9.83 51.40 -29.73
C GLY A 441 -10.33 50.24 -30.59
N ASN A 442 -11.41 49.62 -30.14
CA ASN A 442 -12.39 48.79 -30.86
C ASN A 442 -12.19 47.28 -31.10
N ILE A 443 -13.34 46.63 -30.96
CA ILE A 443 -13.66 45.21 -30.83
C ILE A 443 -14.22 44.72 -32.17
N THR A 444 -13.90 43.46 -32.53
CA THR A 444 -14.81 42.36 -32.98
C THR A 444 -14.33 41.61 -34.24
N MET A 445 -13.72 40.44 -33.98
CA MET A 445 -13.94 39.07 -34.49
C MET A 445 -14.47 38.83 -35.93
N TYR A 446 -13.77 37.96 -36.69
CA TYR A 446 -14.35 36.91 -37.55
C TYR A 446 -13.30 35.87 -38.03
N GLY A 447 -13.71 34.59 -38.08
CA GLY A 447 -13.20 33.53 -38.96
C GLY A 447 -11.90 32.83 -38.55
N GLU A 448 -11.91 31.69 -37.88
CA GLU A 448 -12.09 30.32 -38.42
C GLU A 448 -10.78 29.75 -39.01
N GLY A 449 -10.15 28.81 -38.29
CA GLY A 449 -8.91 28.16 -38.72
C GLY A 449 -8.14 27.47 -37.61
N ASN A 450 -8.62 26.30 -37.20
CA ASN A 450 -7.93 25.30 -36.39
C ASN A 450 -6.49 25.03 -36.89
N THR A 451 -5.47 25.10 -36.03
CA THR A 451 -4.59 23.95 -35.74
C THR A 451 -3.45 24.30 -34.78
N ALA A 452 -3.43 23.53 -33.70
CA ALA A 452 -2.30 23.30 -32.84
C ALA A 452 -1.03 22.94 -33.63
N LYS A 453 0.06 23.69 -33.38
CA LYS A 453 1.46 23.24 -33.40
C LYS A 453 2.37 24.44 -33.12
N LEU A 454 2.71 24.65 -31.86
CA LEU A 454 3.95 25.31 -31.42
C LEU A 454 4.16 25.14 -29.90
N THR A 455 3.81 23.95 -29.40
CA THR A 455 4.07 23.52 -28.01
C THR A 455 4.80 22.18 -28.06
N GLY A 456 5.91 22.16 -28.81
CA GLY A 456 6.73 20.96 -29.06
C GLY A 456 8.23 21.15 -28.86
N ASP A 457 8.71 22.36 -28.54
CA ASP A 457 10.15 22.66 -28.47
C ASP A 457 10.59 23.23 -27.11
N ILE A 458 10.09 22.63 -26.03
CA ILE A 458 10.66 22.78 -24.68
C ILE A 458 11.09 21.41 -24.10
N THR A 459 10.62 20.31 -24.69
CA THR A 459 10.94 18.94 -24.27
C THR A 459 12.29 18.43 -24.77
N LYS A 460 13.10 19.26 -25.47
CA LYS A 460 14.39 18.85 -26.05
C LYS A 460 15.64 19.38 -25.32
N THR A 461 15.46 20.21 -24.28
CA THR A 461 16.58 20.78 -23.52
C THR A 461 16.77 20.10 -22.15
N LEU A 462 15.79 19.32 -21.67
CA LEU A 462 15.85 18.65 -20.37
C LEU A 462 16.46 17.24 -20.44
N THR A 463 16.52 16.62 -21.62
CA THR A 463 17.04 15.25 -21.81
C THR A 463 18.57 15.18 -21.95
N GLN A 464 19.25 16.32 -22.06
CA GLN A 464 20.70 16.38 -22.29
C GLN A 464 21.52 16.54 -21.01
N VAL A 465 20.87 16.77 -19.86
CA VAL A 465 21.52 16.85 -18.54
C VAL A 465 21.40 15.53 -17.77
N THR A 466 20.45 14.67 -18.11
CA THR A 466 20.11 13.47 -17.30
C THR A 466 20.89 12.20 -17.71
N ASN A 467 21.55 12.18 -18.87
CA ASN A 467 22.35 11.02 -19.32
C ASN A 467 23.81 11.01 -18.82
N GLY A 468 24.23 12.00 -18.02
CA GLY A 468 25.56 11.99 -17.37
C GLY A 468 25.57 11.41 -15.96
N LEU A 469 24.40 11.10 -15.38
CA LEU A 469 24.28 10.72 -13.97
C LEU A 469 24.13 9.21 -13.73
N THR A 470 23.81 8.45 -14.79
CA THR A 470 23.66 6.99 -14.73
C THR A 470 24.99 6.24 -14.97
N ASP A 471 25.93 6.84 -15.71
CA ASP A 471 27.29 6.32 -15.88
C ASP A 471 28.21 6.59 -14.68
N SER A 472 27.79 7.47 -13.75
CA SER A 472 28.56 7.82 -12.56
C SER A 472 28.30 6.91 -11.35
N LEU A 473 27.24 6.09 -11.35
CA LEU A 473 26.83 5.33 -10.17
C LEU A 473 26.59 3.84 -10.37
N GLY A 474 26.84 3.28 -11.57
CA GLY A 474 27.24 1.89 -11.80
C GLY A 474 26.44 0.76 -11.14
N ILE A 475 25.21 0.99 -10.68
CA ILE A 475 24.39 0.01 -9.96
C ILE A 475 22.96 0.09 -10.48
N ASP A 476 22.53 -1.01 -11.10
CA ASP A 476 21.22 -1.19 -11.70
C ASP A 476 20.21 -1.69 -10.63
N LEU A 477 19.29 -0.81 -10.27
CA LEU A 477 18.24 -1.02 -9.25
C LEU A 477 17.28 -2.17 -9.57
N ARG A 478 17.28 -2.68 -10.82
CA ARG A 478 16.47 -3.84 -11.21
C ARG A 478 17.12 -5.18 -10.86
N THR A 479 18.44 -5.21 -10.70
CA THR A 479 19.22 -6.42 -10.38
C THR A 479 19.34 -6.66 -8.86
N VAL A 480 19.23 -5.58 -8.08
CA VAL A 480 19.27 -5.61 -6.61
C VAL A 480 17.93 -6.05 -6.00
N LEU A 481 16.80 -5.78 -6.67
CA LEU A 481 15.47 -6.22 -6.23
C LEU A 481 15.16 -7.69 -6.56
N GLY A 482 15.75 -8.25 -7.62
CA GLY A 482 15.56 -9.67 -8.00
C GLY A 482 16.46 -10.65 -7.22
N SER A 483 17.59 -10.19 -6.69
CA SER A 483 18.58 -11.04 -6.00
C SER A 483 18.39 -11.13 -4.48
N MET A 484 17.65 -10.20 -3.87
CA MET A 484 17.34 -10.22 -2.43
C MET A 484 16.06 -11.00 -2.06
N PHE A 485 15.23 -11.41 -3.04
CA PHE A 485 14.03 -12.21 -2.79
C PHE A 485 14.15 -13.68 -3.23
N GLY A 486 15.21 -14.33 -2.72
CA GLY A 486 14.93 -15.62 -2.07
C GLY A 486 15.33 -16.88 -2.82
N ALA A 487 16.60 -16.94 -3.25
CA ALA A 487 17.34 -18.19 -3.29
C ALA A 487 17.58 -18.74 -1.86
N LYS A 488 16.52 -19.24 -1.22
CA LYS A 488 16.58 -20.04 0.00
C LYS A 488 15.51 -21.13 -0.01
N LEU A 489 15.80 -22.20 -0.77
CA LEU A 489 15.30 -23.59 -0.69
C LEU A 489 15.84 -24.32 -1.95
N ALA A 490 17.13 -24.67 -2.00
CA ALA A 490 17.72 -25.91 -1.50
C ALA A 490 17.37 -27.17 -2.30
N GLY A 491 18.40 -27.86 -2.81
CA GLY A 491 18.39 -29.28 -3.22
C GLY A 491 18.66 -29.50 -4.71
N VAL A 492 19.89 -29.41 -5.20
CA VAL A 492 20.87 -30.53 -5.25
C VAL A 492 20.26 -31.82 -5.82
N THR A 493 20.42 -32.07 -7.12
CA THR A 493 21.12 -33.25 -7.67
C THR A 493 21.05 -33.30 -9.20
N LYS A 494 22.18 -33.72 -9.79
CA LYS A 494 22.32 -34.39 -11.10
C LYS A 494 22.76 -33.54 -12.30
N SER A 495 24.05 -33.23 -12.32
CA SER A 495 24.87 -33.29 -13.53
C SER A 495 25.94 -34.34 -13.25
N ASP A 496 25.96 -35.43 -14.02
CA ASP A 496 27.10 -36.32 -14.09
C ASP A 496 27.46 -36.52 -15.55
N ASP A 497 28.77 -36.57 -15.77
CA ASP A 497 29.50 -36.06 -16.90
C ASP A 497 29.90 -37.15 -17.89
N SER A 498 30.30 -36.72 -19.08
CA SER A 498 31.31 -37.30 -20.00
C SER A 498 31.34 -38.81 -20.32
N LYS A 499 31.22 -39.09 -21.62
CA LYS A 499 31.68 -40.31 -22.30
C LYS A 499 33.22 -40.40 -22.35
N THR A 500 33.68 -41.65 -22.55
CA THR A 500 34.94 -42.13 -23.18
C THR A 500 36.22 -42.09 -22.36
N ASP A 501 36.64 -43.24 -21.82
CA ASP A 501 37.77 -44.02 -22.39
C ASP A 501 38.02 -45.38 -21.70
N ASN A 502 38.45 -46.35 -22.52
CA ASN A 502 39.26 -47.57 -22.23
C ASN A 502 38.67 -48.83 -21.54
N ASN A 503 38.44 -49.84 -22.39
CA ASN A 503 39.22 -51.10 -22.47
C ASN A 503 39.47 -51.92 -21.18
N LYS A 504 38.63 -52.94 -20.90
CA LYS A 504 39.01 -54.37 -20.83
C LYS A 504 37.78 -55.27 -20.70
#